data_AF-A0A3D5RY43-F1
#
_entry.id   AF-A0A3D5RY43-F1
#
_cell.length_a   1.000
_cell.length_b   1.000
_cell.length_c   1.000
_cell.angle_alpha   90.00
_cell.angle_beta   90.00
_cell.angle_gamma   90.00
#
_symmetry.space_group_name_H-M   'P 1'
#
loop_
_entity.id
_entity.type
_entity.pdbx_description
1 polymer ?
#
loop_
_entity_poly.entity_id
_entity_poly.type
_entity_poly.pdbx_seq_one_letter_code
_entity_poly.pdbx_strand_id
1 'polypeptide(L)'
;MKAEAYTICNAGLSAYLANEHKEYRLKSFSRGIMVGVVTTIPAYFITKYYQLPQLYAALPLTGGMLSGIYEGLTNAESNDSLHTSDFDTVCESLEEEESEDEEESEEEV
;
A
#
# COMPACT_ATOMS: atom_id res chain seq x y z
N MET A 1 -15.14 -10.12 -8.60
CA MET A 1 -15.19 -8.64 -8.51
C MET A 1 -16.40 -8.17 -7.70
N LYS A 2 -17.67 -8.33 -8.13
CA LYS A 2 -18.84 -7.87 -7.33
C LYS A 2 -18.87 -8.43 -5.90
N ALA A 3 -18.72 -9.74 -5.72
CA ALA A 3 -18.69 -10.37 -4.39
C ALA A 3 -17.56 -9.85 -3.47
N GLU A 4 -16.41 -9.47 -4.04
CA GLU A 4 -15.29 -8.91 -3.27
C GLU A 4 -15.59 -7.47 -2.86
N ALA A 5 -16.22 -6.68 -3.74
CA ALA A 5 -16.65 -5.33 -3.43
C ALA A 5 -17.71 -5.29 -2.31
N TYR A 6 -18.71 -6.19 -2.33
CA TYR A 6 -19.68 -6.32 -1.24
C TYR A 6 -19.01 -6.66 0.11
N THR A 7 -17.98 -7.52 0.11
CA THR A 7 -17.26 -7.83 1.36
C THR A 7 -16.48 -6.63 1.89
N ILE A 8 -15.96 -5.77 1.01
CA ILE A 8 -15.22 -4.56 1.38
C ILE A 8 -16.18 -3.48 1.90
N CYS A 9 -17.32 -3.26 1.23
CA CYS A 9 -18.35 -2.32 1.68
C CYS A 9 -18.94 -2.73 3.04
N ASN A 10 -19.21 -4.03 3.26
CA ASN A 10 -19.68 -4.54 4.56
C ASN A 10 -18.63 -4.47 5.67
N ALA A 11 -17.33 -4.53 5.34
CA ALA A 11 -16.26 -4.38 6.33
C ALA A 11 -16.08 -2.92 6.77
N GLY A 12 -16.53 -1.97 5.95
CA GLY A 12 -16.54 -0.53 6.23
C GLY A 12 -15.23 0.18 5.87
N LEU A 13 -15.33 1.51 5.70
CA LEU A 13 -14.24 2.39 5.26
C LEU A 13 -12.98 2.29 6.13
N SER A 14 -13.13 2.16 7.46
CA SER A 14 -11.99 2.09 8.38
C SER A 14 -11.18 0.80 8.22
N ALA A 15 -11.83 -0.32 7.89
CA ALA A 15 -11.16 -1.58 7.61
C ALA A 15 -10.44 -1.54 6.25
N TYR A 16 -11.07 -0.90 5.25
CA TYR A 16 -10.49 -0.68 3.93
C TYR A 16 -9.21 0.16 3.99
N LEU A 17 -9.28 1.35 4.60
CA LEU A 17 -8.12 2.25 4.78
C LEU A 17 -6.99 1.59 5.58
N ALA A 18 -7.31 0.83 6.63
CA ALA A 18 -6.31 0.11 7.42
C ALA A 18 -5.57 -0.95 6.59
N ASN A 19 -6.26 -1.63 5.67
CA ASN A 19 -5.66 -2.60 4.77
C ASN A 19 -4.75 -1.93 3.74
N GLU A 20 -5.19 -0.80 3.20
CA GLU A 20 -4.43 0.01 2.24
C GLU A 20 -3.14 0.57 2.85
N HIS A 21 -3.21 1.09 4.08
CA HIS A 21 -2.02 1.51 4.84
C HIS A 21 -1.04 0.36 5.06
N LYS A 22 -1.54 -0.85 5.29
CA LYS A 22 -0.68 -2.03 5.49
C LYS A 22 0.04 -2.39 4.19
N GLU A 23 -0.67 -2.38 3.07
CA GLU A 23 -0.10 -2.68 1.77
C GLU A 23 0.91 -1.61 1.34
N TYR A 24 0.59 -0.33 1.54
CA TYR A 24 1.51 0.78 1.27
C TYR A 24 2.80 0.66 2.08
N ARG A 25 2.70 0.37 3.39
CA ARG A 25 3.87 0.14 4.25
C ARG A 25 4.75 -1.01 3.76
N LEU A 26 4.16 -2.12 3.33
CA LEU A 26 4.89 -3.27 2.78
C LEU A 26 5.57 -2.94 1.44
N LYS A 27 4.88 -2.19 0.57
CA LYS A 27 5.41 -1.75 -0.72
C LYS A 27 6.56 -0.77 -0.54
N SER A 28 6.44 0.19 0.37
CA SER A 28 7.49 1.16 0.69
C SER A 28 8.70 0.48 1.35
N PHE A 29 8.48 -0.48 2.24
CA PHE A 29 9.55 -1.29 2.83
C PHE A 29 10.29 -2.13 1.78
N SER A 30 9.56 -2.84 0.92
CA SER A 30 10.17 -3.67 -0.14
C SER A 30 10.95 -2.82 -1.16
N ARG A 31 10.43 -1.64 -1.52
CA ARG A 31 11.14 -0.65 -2.34
C ARG A 31 12.43 -0.18 -1.66
N GLY A 32 12.39 0.13 -0.37
CA GLY A 32 13.56 0.51 0.43
C GLY A 32 14.64 -0.58 0.44
N ILE A 33 14.25 -1.85 0.60
CA ILE A 33 15.17 -2.99 0.49
C ILE A 33 15.78 -3.08 -0.91
N MET A 34 14.97 -2.99 -1.96
CA MET A 34 15.42 -3.09 -3.35
C MET A 34 16.48 -2.02 -3.66
N VAL A 35 16.20 -0.77 -3.27
CA VAL A 35 17.15 0.34 -3.42
C VAL A 35 18.41 0.09 -2.59
N GLY A 36 18.27 -0.40 -1.35
CA GLY A 36 19.40 -0.78 -0.51
C GLY A 36 20.30 -1.84 -1.13
N VAL A 37 19.73 -2.90 -1.73
CA VAL A 37 20.49 -3.96 -2.40
C VAL A 37 21.25 -3.43 -3.61
N VAL A 38 20.58 -2.65 -4.47
CA VAL A 38 21.19 -2.07 -5.68
C VAL A 38 22.35 -1.13 -5.32
N THR A 39 22.19 -0.32 -4.28
CA THR A 39 23.21 0.63 -3.82
C THR A 39 24.36 -0.01 -3.03
N THR A 40 24.14 -1.21 -2.47
CA THR A 40 25.17 -1.97 -1.74
C THR A 40 26.26 -2.50 -2.68
N ILE A 41 25.93 -2.84 -3.93
CA ILE A 41 26.88 -3.35 -4.92
C ILE A 41 28.02 -2.36 -5.19
N PRO A 42 27.78 -1.09 -5.60
CA PRO A 42 28.85 -0.12 -5.78
C PRO A 42 29.56 0.22 -4.46
N ALA A 43 28.86 0.24 -3.33
CA ALA A 43 29.47 0.47 -2.02
C ALA A 43 30.50 -0.61 -1.63
N TYR A 44 30.26 -1.86 -2.01
CA TYR A 44 31.24 -2.94 -1.84
C TYR A 44 32.53 -2.71 -2.65
N PHE A 45 32.42 -2.25 -3.89
CA PHE A 45 33.61 -1.92 -4.69
C PHE A 45 34.38 -0.71 -4.12
N ILE A 46 33.67 0.31 -3.64
CA ILE A 46 34.26 1.50 -3.02
C ILE A 46 35.01 1.12 -1.74
N THR A 47 34.38 0.34 -0.85
CA THR A 47 35.02 -0.09 0.40
C THR A 47 36.27 -0.94 0.14
N LYS A 48 36.25 -1.81 -0.88
CA LYS A 48 37.43 -2.56 -1.31
C LYS A 48 38.54 -1.66 -1.88
N TYR A 49 38.19 -0.64 -2.65
CA TYR A 49 39.17 0.30 -3.24
C TYR A 49 39.84 1.18 -2.18
N TYR A 50 39.08 1.69 -1.22
CA TYR A 50 39.58 2.57 -0.14
C TYR A 50 40.07 1.82 1.11
N GLN A 51 40.11 0.48 1.09
CA GLN A 51 40.46 -0.37 2.24
C GLN A 51 39.65 -0.05 3.50
N LEU A 52 38.39 0.35 3.32
CA LEU A 52 37.49 0.61 4.42
C LEU A 52 37.01 -0.71 5.05
N PRO A 53 36.64 -0.71 6.34
CA PRO A 53 36.03 -1.86 6.97
C PRO A 53 34.78 -2.32 6.19
N GLN A 54 34.64 -3.64 6.01
CA GLN A 54 33.52 -4.24 5.26
C GLN A 54 32.14 -3.82 5.78
N LEU A 55 32.06 -3.44 7.07
CA LEU A 55 30.85 -2.90 7.72
C LEU A 55 30.28 -1.66 7.00
N TYR A 56 31.12 -0.82 6.40
CA TYR A 56 30.66 0.36 5.64
C TYR A 56 29.90 -0.03 4.37
N ALA A 57 30.14 -1.21 3.81
CA ALA A 57 29.40 -1.69 2.64
C ALA A 57 27.94 -2.03 2.98
N ALA A 58 27.62 -2.30 4.25
CA ALA A 58 26.26 -2.59 4.71
C ALA A 58 25.41 -1.34 5.00
N LEU A 59 26.04 -0.15 5.10
CA LEU A 59 25.35 1.11 5.40
C LEU A 59 24.24 1.48 4.40
N PRO A 60 24.40 1.31 3.07
CA PRO A 60 23.33 1.61 2.11
C PRO A 60 22.12 0.71 2.31
N LEU A 61 22.33 -0.54 2.72
CA LEU A 61 21.25 -1.49 2.99
C LEU A 61 20.45 -1.08 4.22
N THR A 62 21.15 -0.75 5.32
CA THR A 62 20.50 -0.24 6.53
C THR A 62 19.84 1.11 6.30
N GLY A 63 20.46 2.00 5.52
CA GLY A 63 19.92 3.31 5.16
C GLY A 63 18.65 3.19 4.32
N GLY A 64 18.66 2.31 3.31
CA GLY A 64 17.51 2.04 2.44
C GLY A 64 16.33 1.41 3.19
N MET A 65 16.60 0.53 4.16
CA MET A 65 15.55 0.00 5.05
C MET A 65 14.92 1.09 5.91
N LEU A 66 15.73 1.92 6.57
CA LEU A 66 15.25 3.00 7.42
C LEU A 66 14.49 4.06 6.63
N SER A 67 14.96 4.42 5.44
CA SER A 67 14.26 5.37 4.57
C SER A 67 12.92 4.82 4.08
N GLY A 68 12.84 3.54 3.73
CA GLY A 68 11.58 2.90 3.32
C GLY A 68 10.55 2.81 4.45
N ILE A 69 11.00 2.57 5.69
CA ILE A 69 10.13 2.61 6.88
C ILE A 69 9.65 4.04 7.13
N TYR A 70 10.55 5.03 7.07
CA TYR A 70 10.21 6.43 7.28
C TYR A 70 9.18 6.92 6.25
N GLU A 71 9.44 6.70 4.96
CA GLU A 71 8.53 7.08 3.87
C GLU A 71 7.18 6.35 3.97
N GLY A 72 7.20 5.07 4.35
CA GLY A 72 5.98 4.29 4.58
C GLY A 72 5.15 4.77 5.78
N LEU A 73 5.76 5.35 6.81
CA LEU A 73 5.05 5.91 7.97
C LEU A 73 4.55 7.32 7.71
N THR A 74 5.33 8.18 7.06
CA THR A 74 4.95 9.58 6.85
C THR A 74 3.91 9.77 5.75
N ASN A 75 3.89 8.86 4.76
CA ASN A 75 3.04 9.00 3.58
C ASN A 75 1.90 7.98 3.53
N ALA A 76 1.73 7.15 4.57
CA ALA A 76 0.62 6.18 4.59
C ALA A 76 -0.75 6.85 4.46
N GLU A 77 -0.92 8.01 5.10
CA GLU A 77 -2.19 8.76 5.11
C GLU A 77 -2.35 9.73 3.91
N SER A 78 -1.34 9.87 3.05
CA SER A 78 -1.35 10.93 2.03
C SER A 78 -2.42 10.75 0.96
N ASN A 79 -2.92 9.52 0.79
CA ASN A 79 -3.91 9.17 -0.22
C ASN A 79 -5.27 8.79 0.39
N ASP A 80 -5.47 8.94 1.70
CA ASP A 80 -6.71 8.49 2.36
C ASP A 80 -7.96 9.16 1.79
N SER A 81 -7.85 10.40 1.32
CA SER A 81 -8.95 11.11 0.67
C SER A 81 -9.34 10.51 -0.70
N LEU A 82 -8.36 10.06 -1.48
CA LEU A 82 -8.60 9.37 -2.75
C LEU A 82 -9.23 8.01 -2.49
N HIS A 83 -8.68 7.24 -1.55
CA HIS A 83 -9.17 5.92 -1.19
C HIS A 83 -10.59 5.96 -0.59
N THR A 84 -10.89 7.00 0.19
CA THR A 84 -12.25 7.24 0.69
C THR A 84 -13.22 7.54 -0.45
N SER A 85 -12.85 8.41 -1.39
CA SER A 85 -13.69 8.74 -2.54
C SER A 85 -13.96 7.52 -3.43
N ASP A 86 -12.95 6.67 -3.65
CA ASP A 86 -13.08 5.43 -4.44
C ASP A 86 -13.98 4.42 -3.71
N PHE A 87 -13.83 4.28 -2.39
CA PHE A 87 -14.68 3.41 -1.56
C PHE A 87 -16.14 3.86 -1.62
N ASP A 88 -16.41 5.15 -1.38
CA ASP A 88 -17.77 5.70 -1.38
C ASP A 88 -18.44 5.50 -2.73
N THR A 89 -17.73 5.80 -3.84
CA THR A 89 -18.26 5.63 -5.21
C THR A 89 -18.66 4.18 -5.50
N VAL A 90 -17.83 3.21 -5.09
CA VAL A 90 -18.11 1.79 -5.36
C VAL A 90 -19.26 1.29 -4.49
N CYS A 91 -19.31 1.65 -3.22
CA CYS A 91 -20.36 1.18 -2.33
C CYS A 91 -21.71 1.84 -2.64
N GLU A 92 -21.74 3.12 -3.00
CA GLU A 92 -22.96 3.82 -3.47
C GLU A 92 -23.52 3.15 -4.73
N SER A 93 -22.66 2.83 -5.71
CA SER A 93 -23.10 2.14 -6.92
C SER A 93 -23.68 0.73 -6.69
N LEU A 94 -23.24 0.05 -5.62
CA LEU A 94 -23.77 -1.27 -5.27
C LEU A 94 -25.09 -1.19 -4.47
N GLU A 95 -25.25 -0.13 -3.66
CA GLU A 95 -26.48 0.12 -2.92
C GLU A 95 -27.62 0.56 -3.87
N GLU A 96 -27.30 1.37 -4.90
CA GLU A 96 -28.24 1.70 -5.98
C GLU A 96 -28.65 0.46 -6.80
N GLU A 97 -27.68 -0.37 -7.24
CA GLU A 97 -27.99 -1.63 -7.96
C GLU A 97 -28.88 -2.58 -7.14
N GLU A 98 -28.65 -2.72 -5.83
CA GLU A 98 -29.46 -3.58 -4.95
C GLU A 98 -30.89 -3.04 -4.79
N SER A 99 -31.07 -1.72 -4.70
CA SER A 99 -32.40 -1.11 -4.64
C SER A 99 -33.18 -1.22 -5.95
N GLU A 100 -32.51 -1.14 -7.10
CA GLU A 100 -33.13 -1.31 -8.41
C GLU A 100 -33.54 -2.78 -8.66
N ASP A 101 -32.72 -3.75 -8.25
CA ASP A 101 -33.03 -5.18 -8.32
C ASP A 101 -34.20 -5.56 -7.39
N GLU A 102 -34.33 -4.93 -6.22
CA GLU A 102 -35.46 -5.13 -5.30
C GLU A 102 -36.77 -4.56 -5.86
N GLU A 103 -36.77 -3.34 -6.43
CA GLU A 103 -37.97 -2.73 -7.02
C GLU A 103 -38.47 -3.47 -8.28
N GLU A 104 -37.57 -4.00 -9.12
CA GLU A 104 -37.96 -4.80 -10.30
C GLU A 104 -38.62 -6.14 -9.91
N SER A 105 -38.24 -6.68 -8.74
CA SER A 105 -38.78 -7.95 -8.22
C SER A 105 -40.16 -7.83 -7.55
N GLU A 106 -40.55 -6.62 -7.14
CA GLU A 106 -41.85 -6.34 -6.54
C GLU A 106 -42.95 -6.01 -7.58
N GLU A 107 -42.57 -5.63 -8.81
CA GLU A 107 -43.52 -5.37 -9.91
C GLU A 107 -43.95 -6.63 -10.69
N GLU A 108 -43.30 -7.79 -10.48
CA GLU A 108 -43.61 -9.06 -11.17
C GLU A 108 -44.52 -10.04 -10.36
N VAL A 109 -45.34 -9.53 -9.43
CA VAL A 109 -46.37 -10.30 -8.67
C VAL A 109 -47.79 -9.82 -8.93
#